data_AF-W9VZC0-F1
#
_entry.id   AF-W9VZC0-F1
#
_cell.length_a   1.000
_cell.length_b   1.000
_cell.length_c   1.000
_cell.angle_alpha   90.00
_cell.angle_beta   90.00
_cell.angle_gamma   90.00
#
_symmetry.space_group_name_H-M   'P 1'
#
loop_
_entity.id
_entity.type
_entity.pdbx_description
1 polymer ?
#
loop_
_entity_poly.entity_id
_entity_poly.type
_entity_poly.pdbx_seq_one_letter_code
_entity_poly.pdbx_strand_id
1 'polypeptide(L)'
;MPSGQSLLWVNHDADNMRALPHRHRVFTHVQKNYRPWKRRQETNSLRASAKVPAQASIYNRNDYRGRDRSPSEGANSTRSVPSSPALGSPPSGSVFDDTDPSAFSNGGPEIWAASPSTSIGKGNSDPFGAYPIPITADVNNLMTFYRDYIIPSIWFKNFRNKNTIALAAREWQYNAAHLEDEGTAYGIIARHGMVAASCSPALRKQAEYYVGQSTEVLRKKVAQGRALQAHSSSSFIDNAAMLFNAETLARNLVAATAHGTFLTSLFKQQWTQGKLDYRLLMYEVYNDCQLTSIFLCPPVFDVDHWLTTVFDPIWRTAIQRLPHLACAPLDPSVDSQELQTWFRSRQEQLQIYGVKDGEGKLFLDVPVIMTWFLSKAYIFHGHMINHYLRNRAQLRRQGLKPEVKDYLYAQQYMALAAIYLTRGPNFNFNPTVLNVPMFDASIIPRTLRTLLEESEISSKRPSWKRYVNARLWAYYVGALVEQAEATTRLDPRPQWFTTHLIELAAKLGVMSWHMLEGLLRGFLYSDILTAQGSQWFEQLMAAFCNVES
;
A
#
# COMPACT_ATOMS: atom_id res chain seq x y z
N MET A 1 33.72 -40.08 -0.69
CA MET A 1 32.36 -39.61 -0.36
C MET A 1 31.47 -40.82 -0.07
N PRO A 2 30.50 -40.77 0.85
CA PRO A 2 29.53 -41.85 1.01
C PRO A 2 28.62 -41.88 -0.22
N SER A 3 28.63 -42.99 -0.95
CA SER A 3 27.76 -43.26 -2.09
C SER A 3 26.33 -43.57 -1.64
N GLY A 4 25.32 -43.17 -2.43
CA GLY A 4 23.96 -43.71 -2.29
C GLY A 4 22.79 -42.73 -2.13
N GLN A 5 22.95 -41.41 -2.29
CA GLN A 5 21.81 -40.49 -2.37
C GLN A 5 21.44 -40.20 -3.84
N SER A 6 20.34 -40.80 -4.31
CA SER A 6 19.75 -40.45 -5.60
C SER A 6 19.08 -39.06 -5.54
N LEU A 7 19.29 -38.26 -6.59
CA LEU A 7 18.55 -37.02 -6.80
C LEU A 7 17.10 -37.37 -7.20
N LEU A 8 16.21 -37.42 -6.22
CA LEU A 8 14.79 -37.67 -6.43
C LEU A 8 14.09 -36.44 -7.04
N TRP A 9 13.98 -36.44 -8.36
CA TRP A 9 13.03 -35.59 -9.08
C TRP A 9 11.60 -36.05 -8.81
N VAL A 10 10.73 -35.13 -8.40
CA VAL A 10 9.29 -35.39 -8.27
C VAL A 10 8.63 -34.95 -9.57
N ASN A 11 8.34 -35.91 -10.44
CA ASN A 11 7.46 -35.66 -11.58
C ASN A 11 6.00 -35.76 -11.12
N HIS A 12 5.14 -34.84 -11.58
CA HIS A 12 3.71 -34.85 -11.27
C HIS A 12 2.95 -35.56 -12.39
N ASP A 13 2.95 -36.88 -12.33
CA ASP A 13 2.08 -37.72 -13.15
C ASP A 13 0.76 -37.99 -12.41
N ALA A 14 -0.38 -37.73 -13.06
CA ALA A 14 -1.70 -37.88 -12.47
C ALA A 14 -2.09 -39.35 -12.26
N ASP A 15 -1.57 -40.24 -13.10
CA ASP A 15 -1.96 -41.65 -13.13
C ASP A 15 -1.15 -42.53 -12.15
N ASN A 16 -0.09 -41.98 -11.53
CA ASN A 16 0.80 -42.71 -10.64
C ASN A 16 0.64 -42.30 -9.15
N MET A 17 -0.55 -42.52 -8.61
CA MET A 17 -0.95 -42.16 -7.23
C MET A 17 -0.32 -42.99 -6.10
N ARG A 18 0.68 -43.85 -6.37
CA ARG A 18 1.40 -44.59 -5.31
C ARG A 18 2.38 -43.68 -4.58
N ALA A 19 1.96 -43.19 -3.41
CA ALA A 19 2.76 -42.29 -2.59
C ALA A 19 4.08 -42.93 -2.13
N LEU A 20 5.20 -42.45 -2.69
CA LEU A 20 6.55 -42.82 -2.23
C LEU A 20 6.68 -42.57 -0.71
N PRO A 21 7.36 -43.47 0.05
CA PRO A 21 7.35 -43.49 1.53
C PRO A 21 7.98 -42.26 2.21
N HIS A 22 8.50 -41.31 1.43
CA HIS A 22 9.13 -40.09 1.93
C HIS A 22 8.42 -38.81 1.46
N ARG A 23 7.29 -38.89 0.74
CA ARG A 23 6.51 -37.73 0.24
C ARG A 23 6.23 -36.71 1.34
N HIS A 24 5.79 -37.15 2.52
CA HIS A 24 5.53 -36.25 3.66
C HIS A 24 6.81 -35.60 4.22
N ARG A 25 7.94 -36.32 4.26
CA ARG A 25 9.23 -35.78 4.73
C ARG A 25 9.78 -34.74 3.75
N VAL A 26 9.72 -35.02 2.44
CA VAL A 26 10.11 -34.08 1.38
C VAL A 26 9.22 -32.84 1.39
N PHE A 27 7.90 -33.00 1.45
CA PHE A 27 6.96 -31.86 1.48
C PHE A 27 7.16 -30.98 2.73
N THR A 28 7.35 -31.62 3.89
CA THR A 28 7.67 -30.92 5.15
C THR A 28 9.02 -30.19 5.06
N HIS A 29 10.05 -30.80 4.48
CA HIS A 29 11.34 -30.15 4.27
C HIS A 29 11.22 -28.96 3.29
N VAL A 30 10.46 -29.10 2.21
CA VAL A 30 10.24 -28.04 1.23
C VAL A 30 9.49 -26.85 1.86
N GLN A 31 8.44 -27.11 2.65
CA GLN A 31 7.68 -26.05 3.31
C GLN A 31 8.44 -25.40 4.47
N LYS A 32 9.10 -26.17 5.35
CA LYS A 32 9.74 -25.65 6.57
C LYS A 32 11.15 -25.10 6.34
N ASN A 33 11.92 -25.66 5.40
CA ASN A 33 13.33 -25.31 5.21
C ASN A 33 13.55 -24.59 3.88
N TYR A 34 13.16 -25.21 2.76
CA TYR A 34 13.48 -24.69 1.43
C TYR A 34 12.74 -23.39 1.11
N ARG A 35 11.41 -23.29 1.31
CA ARG A 35 10.66 -22.05 1.01
C ARG A 35 11.08 -20.84 1.86
N PRO A 36 11.39 -20.96 3.17
CA PRO A 36 11.98 -19.86 3.94
C PRO A 36 13.40 -19.50 3.50
N TRP A 37 14.24 -20.49 3.17
CA TRP A 37 15.58 -20.25 2.63
C TRP A 37 15.53 -19.54 1.27
N LYS A 38 14.68 -20.00 0.35
CA LYS A 38 14.51 -19.43 -0.99
C LYS A 38 14.02 -17.98 -0.92
N ARG A 39 13.01 -17.70 -0.09
CA ARG A 39 12.56 -16.31 0.17
C ARG A 39 13.67 -15.42 0.74
N ARG A 40 14.53 -15.93 1.63
CA ARG A 40 15.71 -15.19 2.10
C ARG A 40 16.71 -14.93 0.96
N GLN A 41 16.97 -15.91 0.10
CA GLN A 41 17.87 -15.74 -1.05
C GLN A 41 17.30 -14.76 -2.08
N GLU A 42 16.01 -14.84 -2.42
CA GLU A 42 15.31 -13.91 -3.30
C GLU A 42 15.32 -12.48 -2.71
N THR A 43 15.03 -12.34 -1.41
CA THR A 43 15.13 -11.05 -0.70
C THR A 43 16.56 -10.49 -0.74
N ASN A 44 17.57 -11.33 -0.53
CA ASN A 44 18.98 -10.92 -0.57
C ASN A 44 19.43 -10.55 -1.98
N SER A 45 18.98 -11.28 -3.00
CA SER A 45 19.25 -10.99 -4.42
C SER A 45 18.61 -9.66 -4.84
N LEU A 46 17.34 -9.43 -4.50
CA LEU A 46 16.65 -8.16 -4.73
C LEU A 46 17.37 -6.99 -4.01
N ARG A 47 17.83 -7.20 -2.78
CA ARG A 47 18.63 -6.23 -2.01
C ARG A 47 20.04 -6.00 -2.54
N ALA A 48 20.61 -6.95 -3.29
CA ALA A 48 21.93 -6.80 -3.92
C ALA A 48 21.83 -6.13 -5.30
N SER A 49 20.73 -6.34 -6.04
CA SER A 49 20.45 -5.69 -7.31
C SER A 49 20.01 -4.22 -7.14
N ALA A 50 19.30 -3.90 -6.07
CA ALA A 50 19.13 -2.51 -5.64
C ALA A 50 20.39 -2.04 -4.91
N LYS A 51 20.96 -0.87 -5.27
CA LYS A 51 22.08 -0.26 -4.52
C LYS A 51 21.59 0.31 -3.17
N VAL A 52 21.21 -0.56 -2.25
CA VAL A 52 20.78 -0.20 -0.89
C VAL A 52 22.02 -0.01 0.00
N PRO A 53 22.15 1.10 0.76
CA PRO A 53 23.26 1.29 1.69
C PRO A 53 23.41 0.14 2.70
N ALA A 54 24.65 -0.31 2.92
CA ALA A 54 24.96 -1.61 3.56
C ALA A 54 24.66 -1.72 5.07
N GLN A 55 24.07 -0.71 5.71
CA GLN A 55 23.97 -0.61 7.18
C GLN A 55 22.81 -1.41 7.81
N ALA A 56 21.94 -2.06 7.03
CA ALA A 56 20.84 -2.89 7.54
C ALA A 56 21.27 -4.27 8.12
N SER A 57 22.58 -4.56 8.21
CA SER A 57 23.11 -5.88 8.57
C SER A 57 23.06 -6.21 10.08
N ILE A 58 23.12 -5.20 10.95
CA ILE A 58 23.42 -5.39 12.38
C ILE A 58 22.23 -5.92 13.20
N TYR A 59 20.99 -5.55 12.85
CA TYR A 59 19.82 -5.80 13.71
C TYR A 59 19.34 -7.26 13.81
N ASN A 60 19.74 -8.16 12.91
CA ASN A 60 19.25 -9.54 12.91
C ASN A 60 20.03 -10.52 13.82
N ARG A 61 21.05 -10.07 14.57
CA ARG A 61 21.94 -10.97 15.31
C ARG A 61 21.65 -11.12 16.81
N ASN A 62 20.85 -10.24 17.42
CA ASN A 62 20.74 -10.17 18.89
C ASN A 62 19.52 -10.89 19.49
N ASP A 63 18.49 -11.24 18.73
CA ASP A 63 17.21 -11.78 19.25
C ASP A 63 17.19 -13.31 19.54
N TYR A 64 18.34 -14.00 19.53
CA TYR A 64 18.38 -15.48 19.61
C TYR A 64 19.38 -16.08 20.62
N ARG A 65 19.74 -15.38 21.71
CA ARG A 65 20.41 -15.99 22.87
C ARG A 65 19.88 -15.47 24.21
N GLY A 66 19.06 -16.28 24.88
CA GLY A 66 18.40 -15.89 26.13
C GLY A 66 17.85 -17.02 27.00
N ARG A 67 18.63 -18.10 27.21
CA ARG A 67 18.62 -19.01 28.39
C ARG A 67 19.51 -20.24 28.12
N ASP A 68 20.66 -20.32 28.79
CA ASP A 68 20.80 -21.23 29.93
C ASP A 68 22.12 -21.03 30.69
N ARG A 69 22.14 -21.60 31.90
CA ARG A 69 22.99 -21.36 33.08
C ARG A 69 24.53 -21.40 32.90
N SER A 70 25.21 -20.52 33.64
CA SER A 70 26.61 -20.64 34.15
C SER A 70 26.75 -21.82 35.15
N PRO A 71 27.94 -22.21 35.69
CA PRO A 71 29.25 -21.52 35.65
C PRO A 71 30.54 -22.38 35.45
N SER A 72 31.68 -21.73 35.16
CA SER A 72 32.98 -21.92 35.86
C SER A 72 34.10 -21.06 35.24
N GLU A 73 35.21 -20.89 35.98
CA GLU A 73 36.37 -20.02 35.69
C GLU A 73 37.47 -20.72 34.85
N GLY A 74 38.44 -19.97 34.30
CA GLY A 74 39.65 -20.58 33.70
C GLY A 74 40.50 -19.67 32.79
N ALA A 75 41.71 -19.31 33.23
CA ALA A 75 42.55 -18.23 32.73
C ALA A 75 43.40 -18.44 31.44
N ASN A 76 43.72 -17.31 30.78
CA ASN A 76 45.02 -16.88 30.18
C ASN A 76 45.71 -17.53 28.94
N SER A 77 46.17 -16.61 28.06
CA SER A 77 47.38 -16.63 27.19
C SER A 77 47.40 -17.62 25.97
N THR A 78 48.08 -17.36 24.83
CA THR A 78 49.13 -16.37 24.45
C THR A 78 49.18 -16.16 22.90
N ARG A 79 49.83 -15.07 22.42
CA ARG A 79 50.66 -14.86 21.16
C ARG A 79 50.36 -15.68 19.86
N SER A 80 50.44 -15.18 18.61
CA SER A 80 51.40 -14.22 18.01
C SER A 80 50.92 -13.60 16.66
N VAL A 81 51.53 -12.48 16.26
CA VAL A 81 51.59 -11.81 14.92
C VAL A 81 53.00 -12.15 14.32
N PRO A 82 53.43 -11.97 13.02
CA PRO A 82 53.01 -11.08 11.90
C PRO A 82 52.82 -11.83 10.52
N SER A 83 52.80 -11.27 9.29
CA SER A 83 53.22 -9.95 8.73
C SER A 83 52.47 -9.50 7.45
N SER A 84 52.81 -8.29 6.98
CA SER A 84 52.37 -7.54 5.77
C SER A 84 53.38 -7.70 4.58
N PRO A 85 53.40 -6.86 3.50
CA PRO A 85 52.37 -6.53 2.48
C PRO A 85 52.89 -6.43 0.99
N ALA A 86 51.99 -6.02 0.08
CA ALA A 86 52.16 -4.96 -0.96
C ALA A 86 52.43 -5.25 -2.47
N LEU A 87 51.60 -4.55 -3.28
CA LEU A 87 51.85 -3.82 -4.55
C LEU A 87 52.14 -4.56 -5.89
N GLY A 88 51.42 -4.14 -6.94
CA GLY A 88 51.76 -4.42 -8.35
C GLY A 88 50.66 -4.11 -9.37
N SER A 89 50.75 -2.98 -10.07
CA SER A 89 50.10 -2.71 -11.37
C SER A 89 51.02 -1.78 -12.18
N PRO A 90 51.20 -2.01 -13.49
CA PRO A 90 50.92 -0.93 -14.46
C PRO A 90 50.38 -1.43 -15.84
N PRO A 91 50.03 -0.54 -16.80
CA PRO A 91 49.18 -0.83 -17.97
C PRO A 91 49.77 -0.46 -19.36
N SER A 92 48.90 -0.43 -20.39
CA SER A 92 48.95 0.33 -21.68
C SER A 92 49.45 -0.36 -22.96
N GLY A 93 48.74 -0.12 -24.08
CA GLY A 93 49.12 -0.44 -25.48
C GLY A 93 47.97 -0.14 -26.47
N SER A 94 48.25 0.37 -27.70
CA SER A 94 47.26 1.09 -28.52
C SER A 94 47.37 0.94 -30.06
N VAL A 95 46.23 0.67 -30.74
CA VAL A 95 45.72 1.25 -32.03
C VAL A 95 46.42 0.92 -33.39
N PHE A 96 45.62 0.98 -34.49
CA PHE A 96 45.91 0.86 -35.96
C PHE A 96 46.02 -0.57 -36.57
N ASP A 97 45.56 -0.89 -37.80
CA ASP A 97 44.59 -0.28 -38.78
C ASP A 97 44.12 -1.33 -39.85
N ASP A 98 43.11 -1.00 -40.70
CA ASP A 98 42.67 -1.53 -42.04
C ASP A 98 42.94 -3.02 -42.48
N THR A 99 42.12 -3.74 -43.29
CA THR A 99 41.39 -3.38 -44.53
C THR A 99 40.31 -4.46 -44.92
N ASP A 100 39.33 -4.10 -45.76
CA ASP A 100 38.28 -4.96 -46.43
C ASP A 100 38.78 -5.43 -47.85
N PRO A 101 38.04 -6.12 -48.80
CA PRO A 101 36.65 -6.63 -48.80
C PRO A 101 36.33 -8.00 -49.51
N SER A 102 35.04 -8.37 -49.46
CA SER A 102 34.22 -9.11 -50.47
C SER A 102 34.09 -10.66 -50.46
N ALA A 103 32.83 -11.15 -50.38
CA ALA A 103 32.17 -12.03 -51.39
C ALA A 103 30.73 -12.48 -50.97
N PHE A 104 29.86 -12.64 -51.97
CA PHE A 104 28.42 -12.98 -51.92
C PHE A 104 28.08 -14.41 -51.40
N SER A 105 26.90 -14.59 -50.77
CA SER A 105 25.75 -15.30 -51.40
C SER A 105 24.46 -15.32 -50.52
N ASN A 106 23.31 -15.53 -51.15
CA ASN A 106 21.97 -15.66 -50.55
C ASN A 106 21.60 -17.11 -50.20
N GLY A 107 20.67 -17.33 -49.25
CA GLY A 107 19.87 -18.57 -49.25
C GLY A 107 19.11 -18.97 -47.98
N GLY A 108 17.79 -18.68 -47.93
CA GLY A 108 16.77 -19.51 -47.26
C GLY A 108 16.69 -19.53 -45.72
N PRO A 109 15.51 -19.86 -45.14
CA PRO A 109 15.35 -20.04 -43.70
C PRO A 109 15.73 -21.45 -43.27
N GLU A 110 16.92 -21.63 -42.69
CA GLU A 110 17.27 -22.89 -42.02
C GLU A 110 16.39 -23.15 -40.81
N ILE A 111 15.97 -24.41 -40.67
CA ILE A 111 15.15 -24.89 -39.56
C ILE A 111 16.06 -25.09 -38.35
N TRP A 112 15.96 -24.21 -37.34
CA TRP A 112 16.73 -24.32 -36.10
C TRP A 112 16.24 -25.53 -35.28
N ALA A 113 16.88 -26.68 -35.49
CA ALA A 113 16.76 -27.84 -34.62
C ALA A 113 17.36 -27.49 -33.24
N ALA A 114 16.50 -27.17 -32.28
CA ALA A 114 16.92 -26.78 -30.94
C ALA A 114 17.57 -27.96 -30.19
N SER A 115 18.83 -27.79 -29.78
CA SER A 115 19.53 -28.77 -28.94
C SER A 115 18.94 -28.81 -27.51
N PRO A 116 18.79 -30.00 -26.89
CA PRO A 116 18.06 -30.20 -25.63
C PRO A 116 18.88 -29.83 -24.37
N SER A 117 19.67 -28.75 -24.42
CA SER A 117 20.69 -28.43 -23.40
C SER A 117 20.70 -26.97 -22.98
N THR A 118 19.63 -26.48 -22.29
CA THR A 118 19.71 -25.44 -21.22
C THR A 118 18.38 -25.16 -20.47
N SER A 119 17.53 -26.17 -20.26
CA SER A 119 16.18 -25.98 -19.66
C SER A 119 16.16 -25.63 -18.16
N ILE A 120 17.30 -25.70 -17.45
CA ILE A 120 17.36 -25.57 -15.97
C ILE A 120 17.47 -24.11 -15.49
N GLY A 121 17.79 -23.15 -16.36
CA GLY A 121 17.83 -21.71 -16.04
C GLY A 121 16.83 -20.84 -16.80
N LYS A 122 16.18 -21.38 -17.84
CA LYS A 122 15.25 -20.67 -18.74
C LYS A 122 13.87 -21.34 -18.79
N GLY A 123 13.41 -21.87 -17.65
CA GLY A 123 12.17 -22.64 -17.58
C GLY A 123 10.96 -21.81 -18.01
N ASN A 124 10.30 -22.23 -19.10
CA ASN A 124 8.91 -21.86 -19.33
C ASN A 124 8.11 -22.46 -18.16
N SER A 125 7.51 -21.61 -17.32
CA SER A 125 6.79 -22.05 -16.12
C SER A 125 5.40 -22.60 -16.46
N ASP A 126 4.99 -22.45 -17.72
CA ASP A 126 3.89 -23.17 -18.36
C ASP A 126 4.43 -23.95 -19.58
N PRO A 127 5.01 -25.14 -19.38
CA PRO A 127 5.62 -25.92 -20.46
C PRO A 127 4.61 -26.49 -21.47
N PHE A 128 3.30 -26.39 -21.19
CA PHE A 128 2.23 -26.91 -22.04
C PHE A 128 1.47 -25.82 -22.80
N GLY A 129 1.69 -24.54 -22.49
CA GLY A 129 0.93 -23.44 -23.08
C GLY A 129 -0.54 -23.44 -22.65
N ALA A 130 -0.80 -23.80 -21.40
CA ALA A 130 -2.13 -23.81 -20.80
C ALA A 130 -2.75 -22.40 -20.63
N TYR A 131 -1.93 -21.35 -20.59
CA TYR A 131 -2.39 -19.96 -20.47
C TYR A 131 -2.34 -19.20 -21.81
N PRO A 132 -3.23 -18.22 -22.03
CA PRO A 132 -3.26 -17.38 -23.24
C PRO A 132 -2.02 -16.48 -23.43
N ILE A 133 -1.17 -16.36 -22.40
CA ILE A 133 0.10 -15.61 -22.47
C ILE A 133 1.27 -16.50 -22.02
N PRO A 134 2.49 -16.32 -22.57
CA PRO A 134 3.65 -17.11 -22.15
C PRO A 134 4.03 -16.84 -20.68
N ILE A 135 3.91 -17.86 -19.82
CA ILE A 135 4.32 -17.78 -18.41
C ILE A 135 5.84 -17.99 -18.31
N THR A 136 6.60 -16.96 -18.66
CA THR A 136 8.07 -16.95 -18.54
C THR A 136 8.50 -17.03 -17.07
N ALA A 137 9.80 -17.30 -16.85
CA ALA A 137 10.38 -17.26 -15.51
C ALA A 137 10.12 -15.93 -14.79
N ASP A 138 10.14 -14.80 -15.50
CA ASP A 138 9.87 -13.48 -14.92
C ASP A 138 8.41 -13.30 -14.51
N VAL A 139 7.46 -13.77 -15.34
CA VAL A 139 6.03 -13.76 -14.99
C VAL A 139 5.80 -14.58 -13.71
N ASN A 140 6.39 -15.77 -13.63
CA ASN A 140 6.29 -16.61 -12.44
C ASN A 140 6.99 -15.98 -11.21
N ASN A 141 8.08 -15.24 -11.41
CA ASN A 141 8.74 -14.48 -10.34
C ASN A 141 7.84 -13.34 -9.83
N LEU A 142 7.17 -12.59 -10.72
CA LEU A 142 6.22 -11.53 -10.34
C LEU A 142 4.97 -12.09 -9.63
N MET A 143 4.40 -13.19 -10.11
CA MET A 143 3.30 -13.88 -9.43
C MET A 143 3.71 -14.50 -8.08
N THR A 144 4.95 -14.99 -7.98
CA THR A 144 5.54 -15.42 -6.70
C THR A 144 5.75 -14.24 -5.75
N PHE A 145 6.20 -13.09 -6.24
CA PHE A 145 6.33 -11.86 -5.44
C PHE A 145 4.98 -11.41 -4.87
N TYR A 146 3.93 -11.42 -5.71
CA TYR A 146 2.56 -11.14 -5.28
C TYR A 146 2.10 -12.09 -4.16
N ARG A 147 2.24 -13.41 -4.37
CA ARG A 147 1.85 -14.44 -3.39
C ARG A 147 2.60 -14.32 -2.06
N ASP A 148 3.92 -14.16 -2.11
CA ASP A 148 4.79 -14.35 -0.94
C ASP A 148 5.11 -13.04 -0.19
N TYR A 149 4.86 -11.87 -0.80
CA TYR A 149 5.12 -10.56 -0.18
C TYR A 149 3.89 -9.62 -0.19
N ILE A 150 3.15 -9.48 -1.30
CA ILE A 150 2.01 -8.54 -1.37
C ILE A 150 0.81 -9.05 -0.55
N ILE A 151 0.31 -10.26 -0.82
CA ILE A 151 -0.81 -10.85 -0.06
C ILE A 151 -0.55 -10.82 1.46
N PRO A 152 0.62 -11.22 1.98
CA PRO A 152 0.92 -11.12 3.40
C PRO A 152 0.95 -9.68 3.96
N SER A 153 1.36 -8.71 3.15
CA SER A 153 1.40 -7.30 3.55
C SER A 153 0.00 -6.69 3.65
N ILE A 154 -0.94 -7.14 2.82
CA ILE A 154 -2.35 -6.76 2.88
C ILE A 154 -3.03 -7.45 4.07
N TRP A 155 -2.91 -8.78 4.20
CA TRP A 155 -3.77 -9.53 5.10
C TRP A 155 -3.16 -9.77 6.50
N PHE A 156 -1.89 -10.17 6.60
CA PHE A 156 -1.32 -10.71 7.84
C PHE A 156 -0.60 -9.69 8.75
N LYS A 157 -0.59 -8.40 8.37
CA LYS A 157 0.03 -7.33 9.18
C LYS A 157 -0.82 -6.96 10.41
N ASN A 158 -2.14 -6.83 10.24
CA ASN A 158 -3.05 -6.36 11.29
C ASN A 158 -4.00 -7.44 11.82
N PHE A 159 -4.31 -8.47 11.04
CA PHE A 159 -5.40 -9.41 11.34
C PHE A 159 -4.92 -10.88 11.31
N ARG A 160 -4.15 -11.34 12.31
CA ARG A 160 -3.77 -12.77 12.37
C ARG A 160 -4.88 -13.65 12.97
N ASN A 161 -5.95 -13.87 12.18
CA ASN A 161 -7.03 -14.79 12.54
C ASN A 161 -7.36 -15.79 11.40
N LYS A 162 -8.21 -16.79 11.67
CA LYS A 162 -8.58 -17.82 10.69
C LYS A 162 -9.27 -17.25 9.44
N ASN A 163 -10.13 -16.24 9.61
CA ASN A 163 -10.86 -15.61 8.49
C ASN A 163 -9.89 -14.95 7.49
N THR A 164 -8.83 -14.34 8.00
CA THR A 164 -7.79 -13.69 7.19
C THR A 164 -7.03 -14.67 6.29
N ILE A 165 -6.78 -15.90 6.76
CA ILE A 165 -6.16 -16.95 5.94
C ILE A 165 -7.09 -17.33 4.77
N ALA A 166 -8.39 -17.45 5.02
CA ALA A 166 -9.37 -17.74 3.96
C ALA A 166 -9.50 -16.58 2.96
N LEU A 167 -9.47 -15.33 3.40
CA LEU A 167 -9.51 -14.15 2.54
C LEU A 167 -8.24 -14.04 1.67
N ALA A 168 -7.06 -14.25 2.25
CA ALA A 168 -5.79 -14.29 1.51
C ALA A 168 -5.76 -15.41 0.46
N ALA A 169 -6.27 -16.61 0.80
CA ALA A 169 -6.37 -17.73 -0.14
C ALA A 169 -7.36 -17.44 -1.28
N ARG A 170 -8.51 -16.82 -0.97
CA ARG A 170 -9.50 -16.39 -1.97
C ARG A 170 -8.94 -15.29 -2.88
N GLU A 171 -8.15 -14.36 -2.35
CA GLU A 171 -7.50 -13.33 -3.16
C GLU A 171 -6.49 -13.96 -4.14
N TRP A 172 -5.65 -14.89 -3.68
CA TRP A 172 -4.75 -15.64 -4.56
C TRP A 172 -5.52 -16.41 -5.65
N GLN A 173 -6.59 -17.13 -5.29
CA GLN A 173 -7.41 -17.88 -6.26
C GLN A 173 -8.06 -16.96 -7.30
N TYR A 174 -8.62 -15.83 -6.88
CA TYR A 174 -9.20 -14.83 -7.78
C TYR A 174 -8.16 -14.34 -8.79
N ASN A 175 -7.01 -13.91 -8.29
CA ASN A 175 -5.93 -13.36 -9.09
C ASN A 175 -5.27 -14.41 -10.00
N ALA A 176 -5.14 -15.66 -9.56
CA ALA A 176 -4.65 -16.75 -10.40
C ALA A 176 -5.60 -17.06 -11.57
N ALA A 177 -6.92 -17.07 -11.35
CA ALA A 177 -7.92 -17.27 -12.41
C ALA A 177 -7.90 -16.16 -13.48
N HIS A 178 -7.43 -14.95 -13.14
CA HIS A 178 -7.27 -13.87 -14.11
C HIS A 178 -6.13 -14.10 -15.12
N LEU A 179 -5.31 -15.13 -14.93
CA LEU A 179 -4.34 -15.56 -15.95
C LEU A 179 -5.03 -16.27 -17.15
N GLU A 180 -6.29 -16.71 -17.02
CA GLU A 180 -7.02 -17.47 -18.04
C GLU A 180 -7.56 -16.60 -19.19
N ASP A 181 -7.56 -15.26 -19.05
CA ASP A 181 -7.88 -14.30 -20.12
C ASP A 181 -6.66 -13.42 -20.43
N GLU A 182 -6.31 -13.28 -21.71
CA GLU A 182 -5.11 -12.58 -22.19
C GLU A 182 -4.95 -11.16 -21.61
N GLY A 183 -6.04 -10.39 -21.58
CA GLY A 183 -6.02 -8.99 -21.19
C GLY A 183 -5.91 -8.80 -19.68
N THR A 184 -6.63 -9.62 -18.91
CA THR A 184 -6.48 -9.64 -17.45
C THR A 184 -5.16 -10.25 -17.01
N ALA A 185 -4.60 -11.22 -17.76
CA ALA A 185 -3.32 -11.84 -17.49
C ALA A 185 -2.17 -10.84 -17.65
N TYR A 186 -2.16 -10.03 -18.72
CA TYR A 186 -1.21 -8.92 -18.82
C TYR A 186 -1.46 -7.85 -17.74
N GLY A 187 -2.73 -7.52 -17.47
CA GLY A 187 -3.10 -6.49 -16.49
C GLY A 187 -2.66 -6.83 -15.07
N ILE A 188 -2.77 -8.09 -14.65
CA ILE A 188 -2.41 -8.52 -13.30
C ILE A 188 -0.89 -8.55 -13.10
N ILE A 189 -0.14 -8.99 -14.11
CA ILE A 189 1.33 -8.95 -14.10
C ILE A 189 1.81 -7.51 -14.10
N ALA A 190 1.18 -6.63 -14.89
CA ALA A 190 1.45 -5.19 -14.87
C ALA A 190 1.24 -4.58 -13.48
N ARG A 191 0.07 -4.83 -12.88
CA ARG A 191 -0.31 -4.34 -11.54
C ARG A 191 0.70 -4.74 -10.47
N HIS A 192 1.00 -6.04 -10.34
CA HIS A 192 1.94 -6.52 -9.32
C HIS A 192 3.41 -6.20 -9.68
N GLY A 193 3.72 -6.11 -10.97
CA GLY A 193 4.98 -5.60 -11.49
C GLY A 193 5.23 -4.15 -11.06
N MET A 194 4.22 -3.28 -11.04
CA MET A 194 4.36 -1.90 -10.56
C MET A 194 4.59 -1.83 -9.04
N VAL A 195 4.01 -2.72 -8.25
CA VAL A 195 4.35 -2.85 -6.82
C VAL A 195 5.80 -3.32 -6.65
N ALA A 196 6.20 -4.34 -7.40
CA ALA A 196 7.57 -4.87 -7.39
C ALA A 196 8.59 -3.80 -7.83
N ALA A 197 8.24 -2.96 -8.81
CA ALA A 197 9.05 -1.84 -9.31
C ALA A 197 9.26 -0.74 -8.25
N SER A 198 8.35 -0.58 -7.30
CA SER A 198 8.54 0.32 -6.15
C SER A 198 9.54 -0.23 -5.12
N CYS A 199 9.72 -1.56 -5.06
CA CYS A 199 10.78 -2.20 -4.25
C CYS A 199 12.10 -2.38 -5.02
N SER A 200 12.04 -2.55 -6.34
CA SER A 200 13.18 -2.79 -7.24
C SER A 200 12.97 -2.07 -8.58
N PRO A 201 13.49 -0.83 -8.75
CA PRO A 201 13.22 0.00 -9.92
C PRO A 201 13.57 -0.64 -11.28
N ALA A 202 14.47 -1.62 -11.31
CA ALA A 202 14.81 -2.37 -12.52
C ALA A 202 13.61 -3.08 -13.16
N LEU A 203 12.59 -3.45 -12.38
CA LEU A 203 11.38 -4.13 -12.87
C LEU A 203 10.39 -3.18 -13.56
N ARG A 204 10.56 -1.86 -13.46
CA ARG A 204 9.61 -0.87 -14.01
C ARG A 204 9.36 -1.05 -15.51
N LYS A 205 10.41 -1.14 -16.32
CA LYS A 205 10.30 -1.32 -17.78
C LYS A 205 9.52 -2.58 -18.16
N GLN A 206 9.65 -3.65 -17.39
CA GLN A 206 8.92 -4.89 -17.61
C GLN A 206 7.44 -4.77 -17.21
N ALA A 207 7.14 -4.09 -16.09
CA ALA A 207 5.77 -3.79 -15.71
C ALA A 207 5.06 -2.89 -16.75
N GLU A 208 5.74 -1.84 -17.24
CA GLU A 208 5.25 -0.93 -18.28
C GLU A 208 4.98 -1.65 -19.61
N TYR A 209 5.82 -2.62 -19.99
CA TYR A 209 5.55 -3.47 -21.15
C TYR A 209 4.22 -4.21 -21.02
N TYR A 210 3.93 -4.81 -19.85
CA TYR A 210 2.68 -5.51 -19.61
C TYR A 210 1.46 -4.57 -19.51
N VAL A 211 1.62 -3.33 -19.03
CA VAL A 211 0.58 -2.28 -19.16
C VAL A 211 0.25 -2.08 -20.64
N GLY A 212 1.26 -1.87 -21.48
CA GLY A 212 1.08 -1.69 -22.92
C GLY A 212 0.35 -2.85 -23.60
N GLN A 213 0.73 -4.10 -23.29
CA GLN A 213 0.04 -5.29 -23.81
C GLN A 213 -1.43 -5.36 -23.36
N SER A 214 -1.70 -5.17 -22.06
CA SER A 214 -3.06 -5.23 -21.51
C SER A 214 -3.95 -4.11 -22.08
N THR A 215 -3.42 -2.91 -22.27
CA THR A 215 -4.13 -1.77 -22.89
C THR A 215 -4.45 -2.05 -24.36
N GLU A 216 -3.53 -2.65 -25.13
CA GLU A 216 -3.78 -3.01 -26.53
C GLU A 216 -4.84 -4.12 -26.66
N VAL A 217 -4.82 -5.12 -25.78
CA VAL A 217 -5.87 -6.15 -25.71
C VAL A 217 -7.22 -5.51 -25.37
N LEU A 218 -7.28 -4.65 -24.35
CA LEU A 218 -8.51 -3.94 -24.00
C LEU A 218 -9.02 -3.07 -25.16
N ARG A 219 -8.14 -2.37 -25.88
CA ARG A 219 -8.49 -1.54 -27.05
C ARG A 219 -9.11 -2.38 -28.16
N LYS A 220 -8.52 -3.53 -28.51
CA LYS A 220 -9.07 -4.49 -29.48
C LYS A 220 -10.44 -5.02 -29.03
N LYS A 221 -10.53 -5.45 -27.77
CA LYS A 221 -11.76 -5.95 -27.13
C LYS A 221 -12.90 -4.91 -27.19
N VAL A 222 -12.62 -3.63 -26.95
CA VAL A 222 -13.59 -2.52 -27.06
C VAL A 222 -13.99 -2.28 -28.52
N ALA A 223 -13.03 -2.20 -29.44
CA ALA A 223 -13.29 -1.92 -30.86
C ALA A 223 -14.16 -2.99 -31.54
N GLN A 224 -14.15 -4.24 -31.04
CA GLN A 224 -14.95 -5.34 -31.57
C GLN A 224 -16.45 -5.28 -31.21
N GLY A 225 -16.88 -4.37 -30.32
CA GLY A 225 -18.29 -4.02 -30.08
C GLY A 225 -19.18 -5.08 -29.40
N ARG A 226 -18.87 -6.38 -29.54
CA ARG A 226 -19.61 -7.51 -28.95
C ARG A 226 -19.50 -7.60 -27.42
N ALA A 227 -18.59 -6.81 -26.84
CA ALA A 227 -18.22 -6.72 -25.44
C ALA A 227 -19.37 -6.43 -24.46
N LEU A 228 -20.15 -5.38 -24.74
CA LEU A 228 -21.01 -4.72 -23.76
C LEU A 228 -22.39 -5.41 -23.59
N GLN A 229 -22.65 -6.47 -24.35
CA GLN A 229 -23.92 -7.22 -24.34
C GLN A 229 -23.74 -8.72 -24.05
N ALA A 230 -22.52 -9.23 -24.05
CA ALA A 230 -22.25 -10.63 -23.74
C ALA A 230 -22.44 -10.92 -22.23
N HIS A 231 -22.90 -12.12 -21.90
CA HIS A 231 -23.11 -12.56 -20.51
C HIS A 231 -21.79 -12.73 -19.72
N SER A 232 -20.64 -12.61 -20.38
CA SER A 232 -19.27 -12.67 -19.84
C SER A 232 -18.64 -11.28 -19.60
N SER A 233 -19.45 -10.25 -19.34
CA SER A 233 -19.00 -8.86 -19.16
C SER A 233 -17.97 -8.59 -18.03
N SER A 234 -17.67 -9.57 -17.18
CA SER A 234 -16.68 -9.44 -16.10
C SER A 234 -15.26 -9.17 -16.62
N SER A 235 -14.77 -9.96 -17.60
CA SER A 235 -13.40 -9.82 -18.17
C SER A 235 -13.08 -8.39 -18.62
N PHE A 236 -14.07 -7.62 -19.09
CA PHE A 236 -13.89 -6.23 -19.48
C PHE A 236 -13.65 -5.29 -18.29
N ILE A 237 -14.46 -5.43 -17.25
CA ILE A 237 -14.34 -4.62 -16.02
C ILE A 237 -13.08 -5.03 -15.28
N ASP A 238 -12.81 -6.34 -15.15
CA ASP A 238 -11.59 -6.86 -14.53
C ASP A 238 -10.32 -6.38 -15.27
N ASN A 239 -10.30 -6.38 -16.61
CA ASN A 239 -9.17 -5.86 -17.39
C ASN A 239 -8.97 -4.35 -17.18
N ALA A 240 -10.05 -3.56 -17.21
CA ALA A 240 -9.98 -2.13 -16.96
C ALA A 240 -9.59 -1.81 -15.50
N ALA A 241 -10.03 -2.61 -14.54
CA ALA A 241 -9.68 -2.53 -13.13
C ALA A 241 -8.17 -2.79 -12.91
N MET A 242 -7.62 -3.84 -13.52
CA MET A 242 -6.18 -4.11 -13.44
C MET A 242 -5.34 -2.97 -14.04
N LEU A 243 -5.77 -2.39 -15.16
CA LEU A 243 -5.10 -1.24 -15.78
C LEU A 243 -5.21 0.05 -14.93
N PHE A 244 -6.39 0.38 -14.42
CA PHE A 244 -6.60 1.51 -13.51
C PHE A 244 -5.66 1.42 -12.29
N ASN A 245 -5.58 0.22 -11.70
CA ASN A 245 -4.66 -0.07 -10.61
C ASN A 245 -3.18 0.05 -11.00
N ALA A 246 -2.79 -0.54 -12.14
CA ALA A 246 -1.41 -0.53 -12.60
C ALA A 246 -0.93 0.89 -12.90
N GLU A 247 -1.73 1.71 -13.58
CA GLU A 247 -1.39 3.10 -13.92
C GLU A 247 -1.37 4.01 -12.67
N THR A 248 -2.24 3.76 -11.69
CA THR A 248 -2.20 4.43 -10.37
C THR A 248 -0.88 4.13 -9.65
N LEU A 249 -0.44 2.87 -9.63
CA LEU A 249 0.85 2.45 -9.06
C LEU A 249 2.06 2.94 -9.88
N ALA A 250 1.90 3.06 -11.20
CA ALA A 250 2.90 3.63 -12.12
C ALA A 250 3.08 5.16 -11.94
N ARG A 251 2.17 5.81 -11.21
CA ARG A 251 2.04 7.28 -11.08
C ARG A 251 1.66 8.00 -12.37
N ASN A 252 0.94 7.33 -13.26
CA ASN A 252 0.41 7.88 -14.50
C ASN A 252 -1.02 8.39 -14.31
N LEU A 253 -1.17 9.63 -13.80
CA LEU A 253 -2.48 10.23 -13.53
C LEU A 253 -3.41 10.24 -14.75
N VAL A 254 -2.88 10.49 -15.95
CA VAL A 254 -3.69 10.63 -17.18
C VAL A 254 -4.33 9.29 -17.55
N ALA A 255 -3.54 8.22 -17.65
CA ALA A 255 -4.07 6.90 -17.98
C ALA A 255 -4.93 6.33 -16.85
N ALA A 256 -4.52 6.50 -15.58
CA ALA A 256 -5.32 6.07 -14.44
C ALA A 256 -6.71 6.75 -14.43
N THR A 257 -6.77 8.07 -14.67
CA THR A 257 -8.04 8.78 -14.77
C THR A 257 -8.89 8.29 -15.95
N ALA A 258 -8.28 8.00 -17.09
CA ALA A 258 -8.97 7.47 -18.26
C ALA A 258 -9.59 6.08 -17.98
N HIS A 259 -8.82 5.13 -17.43
CA HIS A 259 -9.32 3.81 -17.06
C HIS A 259 -10.36 3.86 -15.93
N GLY A 260 -10.17 4.72 -14.92
CA GLY A 260 -11.13 4.94 -13.83
C GLY A 260 -12.46 5.55 -14.30
N THR A 261 -12.42 6.49 -15.26
CA THR A 261 -13.62 7.06 -15.88
C THR A 261 -14.36 6.02 -16.73
N PHE A 262 -13.62 5.18 -17.44
CA PHE A 262 -14.19 4.06 -18.21
C PHE A 262 -14.86 3.03 -17.29
N LEU A 263 -14.20 2.63 -16.19
CA LEU A 263 -14.79 1.77 -15.15
C LEU A 263 -16.06 2.38 -14.55
N THR A 264 -16.04 3.66 -14.20
CA THR A 264 -17.20 4.38 -13.67
C THR A 264 -18.41 4.30 -14.61
N SER A 265 -18.16 4.39 -15.92
CA SER A 265 -19.20 4.25 -16.95
C SER A 265 -19.75 2.81 -17.00
N LEU A 266 -18.88 1.80 -16.92
CA LEU A 266 -19.28 0.38 -16.91
C LEU A 266 -20.09 0.01 -15.65
N PHE A 267 -19.67 0.46 -14.47
CA PHE A 267 -20.43 0.22 -13.23
C PHE A 267 -21.78 0.96 -13.21
N LYS A 268 -21.84 2.20 -13.73
CA LYS A 268 -23.12 2.91 -13.92
C LYS A 268 -24.06 2.15 -14.86
N GLN A 269 -23.53 1.53 -15.93
CA GLN A 269 -24.31 0.66 -16.81
C GLN A 269 -24.78 -0.62 -16.11
N GLN A 270 -23.91 -1.31 -15.35
CA GLN A 270 -24.34 -2.49 -14.58
C GLN A 270 -25.39 -2.16 -13.53
N TRP A 271 -25.30 -0.97 -12.91
CA TRP A 271 -26.28 -0.48 -11.94
C TRP A 271 -27.67 -0.32 -12.57
N THR A 272 -27.77 0.36 -13.71
CA THR A 272 -29.07 0.53 -14.41
C THR A 272 -29.65 -0.79 -14.92
N GLN A 273 -28.83 -1.82 -15.11
CA GLN A 273 -29.24 -3.17 -15.49
C GLN A 273 -29.58 -4.08 -14.30
N GLY A 274 -29.39 -3.64 -13.05
CA GLY A 274 -29.57 -4.47 -11.85
C GLY A 274 -28.52 -5.58 -11.68
N LYS A 275 -27.36 -5.45 -12.32
CA LYS A 275 -26.29 -6.47 -12.41
C LYS A 275 -24.96 -6.03 -11.78
N LEU A 276 -24.98 -5.04 -10.89
CA LEU A 276 -23.78 -4.47 -10.27
C LEU A 276 -23.05 -5.49 -9.37
N ASP A 277 -21.78 -5.79 -9.66
CA ASP A 277 -20.90 -6.45 -8.69
C ASP A 277 -20.45 -5.44 -7.62
N TYR A 278 -21.21 -5.38 -6.52
CA TYR A 278 -20.89 -4.53 -5.36
C TYR A 278 -19.53 -4.86 -4.73
N ARG A 279 -19.03 -6.10 -4.81
CA ARG A 279 -17.73 -6.49 -4.25
C ARG A 279 -16.60 -5.92 -5.10
N LEU A 280 -16.74 -5.96 -6.42
CA LEU A 280 -15.77 -5.35 -7.33
C LEU A 280 -15.84 -3.82 -7.27
N LEU A 281 -17.03 -3.22 -7.24
CA LEU A 281 -17.19 -1.77 -7.03
C LEU A 281 -16.53 -1.32 -5.73
N MET A 282 -16.76 -2.01 -4.61
CA MET A 282 -16.12 -1.70 -3.33
C MET A 282 -14.59 -1.71 -3.40
N TYR A 283 -14.02 -2.63 -4.19
CA TYR A 283 -12.59 -2.72 -4.41
C TYR A 283 -12.06 -1.57 -5.28
N GLU A 284 -12.77 -1.19 -6.34
CA GLU A 284 -12.35 -0.06 -7.19
C GLU A 284 -12.55 1.31 -6.53
N VAL A 285 -13.58 1.48 -5.70
CA VAL A 285 -13.74 2.69 -4.86
C VAL A 285 -12.61 2.79 -3.81
N TYR A 286 -12.10 1.67 -3.29
CA TYR A 286 -10.87 1.66 -2.50
C TYR A 286 -9.64 2.07 -3.33
N ASN A 287 -9.51 1.60 -4.58
CA ASN A 287 -8.41 1.97 -5.46
C ASN A 287 -8.46 3.46 -5.88
N ASP A 288 -9.67 4.02 -6.06
CA ASP A 288 -9.88 5.46 -6.27
C ASP A 288 -9.42 6.29 -5.06
N CYS A 289 -9.65 5.82 -3.83
CA CYS A 289 -9.04 6.43 -2.64
C CYS A 289 -7.50 6.40 -2.66
N GLN A 290 -6.87 5.49 -3.41
CA GLN A 290 -5.41 5.50 -3.60
C GLN A 290 -4.99 6.52 -4.66
N LEU A 291 -5.73 6.60 -5.79
CA LEU A 291 -5.55 7.62 -6.82
C LEU A 291 -5.60 9.03 -6.21
N THR A 292 -6.71 9.37 -5.55
CA THR A 292 -6.91 10.68 -4.93
C THR A 292 -5.84 11.00 -3.89
N SER A 293 -5.35 9.99 -3.15
CA SER A 293 -4.30 10.16 -2.15
C SER A 293 -2.91 10.40 -2.74
N ILE A 294 -2.56 9.71 -3.82
CA ILE A 294 -1.24 9.82 -4.47
C ILE A 294 -1.12 11.17 -5.21
N PHE A 295 -2.19 11.63 -5.83
CA PHE A 295 -2.17 12.80 -6.71
C PHE A 295 -2.83 14.06 -6.14
N LEU A 296 -3.63 13.95 -5.07
CA LEU A 296 -4.54 15.01 -4.62
C LEU A 296 -5.41 15.55 -5.78
N CYS A 297 -6.01 14.63 -6.53
CA CYS A 297 -6.96 14.89 -7.61
C CYS A 297 -8.40 14.51 -7.19
N PRO A 298 -9.44 14.95 -7.93
CA PRO A 298 -10.80 14.48 -7.69
C PRO A 298 -10.92 12.95 -7.84
N PRO A 299 -11.85 12.30 -7.12
CA PRO A 299 -12.18 10.90 -7.35
C PRO A 299 -12.78 10.69 -8.74
N VAL A 300 -12.53 9.54 -9.36
CA VAL A 300 -13.21 9.17 -10.62
C VAL A 300 -14.66 8.73 -10.38
N PHE A 301 -14.94 8.16 -9.20
CA PHE A 301 -16.31 7.83 -8.81
C PHE A 301 -17.00 9.01 -8.13
N ASP A 302 -18.26 9.25 -8.51
CA ASP A 302 -19.10 10.28 -7.91
C ASP A 302 -19.51 9.86 -6.48
N VAL A 303 -18.73 10.33 -5.51
CA VAL A 303 -18.96 10.14 -4.06
C VAL A 303 -20.13 10.97 -3.55
N ASP A 304 -20.46 12.08 -4.20
CA ASP A 304 -21.45 13.03 -3.71
C ASP A 304 -22.90 12.51 -3.90
N HIS A 305 -23.20 11.90 -5.06
CA HIS A 305 -24.58 11.48 -5.40
C HIS A 305 -24.71 10.00 -5.79
N TRP A 306 -23.89 9.52 -6.72
CA TRP A 306 -24.07 8.17 -7.26
C TRP A 306 -23.69 7.07 -6.27
N LEU A 307 -22.50 7.12 -5.66
CA LEU A 307 -22.08 6.08 -4.71
C LEU A 307 -22.94 6.09 -3.43
N THR A 308 -23.32 7.26 -2.93
CA THR A 308 -24.25 7.40 -1.80
C THR A 308 -25.60 6.76 -2.11
N THR A 309 -26.14 6.95 -3.32
CA THR A 309 -27.36 6.27 -3.78
C THR A 309 -27.20 4.75 -3.90
N VAL A 310 -26.06 4.27 -4.42
CA VAL A 310 -25.78 2.83 -4.60
C VAL A 310 -25.66 2.10 -3.25
N PHE A 311 -25.02 2.72 -2.25
CA PHE A 311 -24.76 2.07 -0.95
C PHE A 311 -25.84 2.32 0.11
N ASP A 312 -26.72 3.31 -0.05
CA ASP A 312 -27.79 3.62 0.91
C ASP A 312 -28.66 2.41 1.34
N PRO A 313 -29.11 1.49 0.45
CA PRO A 313 -29.87 0.31 0.87
C PRO A 313 -29.09 -0.62 1.82
N ILE A 314 -27.77 -0.77 1.57
CA ILE A 314 -26.86 -1.54 2.42
C ILE A 314 -26.68 -0.80 3.76
N TRP A 315 -26.57 0.52 3.74
CA TRP A 315 -26.42 1.33 4.95
C TRP A 315 -27.64 1.28 5.84
N ARG A 316 -28.86 1.42 5.30
CA ARG A 316 -30.10 1.29 6.08
C ARG A 316 -30.20 -0.08 6.75
N THR A 317 -29.86 -1.15 6.02
CA THR A 317 -29.83 -2.52 6.53
C THR A 317 -28.78 -2.72 7.63
N ALA A 318 -27.61 -2.07 7.53
CA ALA A 318 -26.58 -2.14 8.56
C ALA A 318 -26.97 -1.36 9.81
N ILE A 319 -27.49 -0.12 9.66
CA ILE A 319 -27.87 0.78 10.75
C ILE A 319 -28.90 0.15 11.69
N GLN A 320 -29.86 -0.62 11.16
CA GLN A 320 -30.84 -1.40 11.95
C GLN A 320 -30.21 -2.41 12.93
N ARG A 321 -28.92 -2.73 12.76
CA ARG A 321 -28.17 -3.70 13.58
C ARG A 321 -27.05 -3.05 14.40
N LEU A 322 -26.82 -1.75 14.26
CA LEU A 322 -25.75 -1.06 15.01
C LEU A 322 -26.24 -0.67 16.41
N PRO A 323 -25.38 -0.73 17.44
CA PRO A 323 -25.68 -0.16 18.73
C PRO A 323 -25.78 1.37 18.64
N HIS A 324 -26.66 1.96 19.43
CA HIS A 324 -26.69 3.41 19.62
C HIS A 324 -25.53 3.81 20.53
N LEU A 325 -24.50 4.44 19.96
CA LEU A 325 -23.34 4.96 20.68
C LEU A 325 -23.36 6.49 20.68
N ALA A 326 -23.14 7.11 21.83
CA ALA A 326 -23.01 8.54 21.94
C ALA A 326 -21.66 9.00 21.36
N CYS A 327 -21.67 9.91 20.41
CA CYS A 327 -20.47 10.59 19.94
C CYS A 327 -20.20 11.84 20.78
N ALA A 328 -18.92 12.18 20.96
CA ALA A 328 -18.53 13.47 21.52
C ALA A 328 -19.02 14.62 20.62
N PRO A 329 -19.37 15.79 21.17
CA PRO A 329 -19.66 16.96 20.36
C PRO A 329 -18.42 17.35 19.54
N LEU A 330 -18.64 17.81 18.30
CA LEU A 330 -17.57 18.34 17.48
C LEU A 330 -17.01 19.65 18.07
N ASP A 331 -15.71 19.87 17.89
CA ASP A 331 -15.07 21.13 18.26
C ASP A 331 -15.67 22.31 17.48
N PRO A 332 -15.89 23.49 18.10
CA PRO A 332 -16.47 24.66 17.44
C PRO A 332 -15.73 25.20 16.21
N SER A 333 -14.48 24.79 16.01
CA SER A 333 -13.70 25.09 14.79
C SER A 333 -14.10 24.24 13.58
N VAL A 334 -14.82 23.13 13.77
CA VAL A 334 -15.47 22.36 12.70
C VAL A 334 -16.81 23.03 12.37
N ASP A 335 -16.75 24.21 11.74
CA ASP A 335 -17.90 25.10 11.54
C ASP A 335 -18.62 24.93 10.19
N SER A 336 -17.96 24.30 9.22
CA SER A 336 -18.55 23.92 7.93
C SER A 336 -19.59 22.82 8.09
N GLN A 337 -20.81 23.04 7.59
CA GLN A 337 -21.89 22.05 7.58
C GLN A 337 -21.49 20.72 6.93
N GLU A 338 -20.65 20.78 5.89
CA GLU A 338 -20.13 19.60 5.21
C GLU A 338 -19.18 18.81 6.11
N LEU A 339 -18.20 19.50 6.74
CA LEU A 339 -17.29 18.83 7.67
C LEU A 339 -18.04 18.29 8.88
N GLN A 340 -19.02 19.02 9.42
CA GLN A 340 -19.82 18.54 10.56
C GLN A 340 -20.58 17.25 10.23
N THR A 341 -21.23 17.19 9.07
CA THR A 341 -21.97 16.00 8.62
C THR A 341 -21.05 14.80 8.52
N TRP A 342 -19.92 14.96 7.82
CA TRP A 342 -18.99 13.86 7.57
C TRP A 342 -18.15 13.48 8.79
N PHE A 343 -17.77 14.43 9.65
CA PHE A 343 -17.03 14.15 10.88
C PHE A 343 -17.90 13.40 11.89
N ARG A 344 -19.16 13.78 12.10
CA ARG A 344 -20.09 13.00 12.95
C ARG A 344 -20.24 11.57 12.42
N SER A 345 -20.55 11.43 11.13
CA SER A 345 -20.67 10.10 10.51
C SER A 345 -19.37 9.30 10.58
N ARG A 346 -18.19 9.93 10.69
CA ARG A 346 -16.92 9.22 10.84
C ARG A 346 -16.61 8.89 12.30
N GLN A 347 -16.95 9.76 13.25
CA GLN A 347 -16.91 9.46 14.68
C GLN A 347 -17.79 8.24 15.02
N GLU A 348 -19.02 8.20 14.53
CA GLU A 348 -19.94 7.05 14.66
C GLU A 348 -19.26 5.73 14.24
N GLN A 349 -18.61 5.72 13.07
CA GLN A 349 -17.88 4.54 12.60
C GLN A 349 -16.72 4.16 13.51
N LEU A 350 -15.92 5.14 13.93
CA LEU A 350 -14.75 4.91 14.79
C LEU A 350 -15.15 4.34 16.16
N GLN A 351 -16.36 4.64 16.65
CA GLN A 351 -16.92 4.05 17.87
C GLN A 351 -17.38 2.59 17.70
N ILE A 352 -17.80 2.16 16.50
CA ILE A 352 -18.19 0.76 16.22
C ILE A 352 -16.99 -0.20 16.17
N TYR A 353 -15.78 0.32 15.91
CA TYR A 353 -14.59 -0.52 15.78
C TYR A 353 -14.21 -1.14 17.14
N GLY A 354 -14.05 -2.47 17.16
CA GLY A 354 -13.73 -3.22 18.37
C GLY A 354 -14.93 -3.56 19.26
N VAL A 355 -16.12 -3.01 18.97
CA VAL A 355 -17.35 -3.32 19.73
C VAL A 355 -17.81 -4.74 19.44
N LYS A 356 -18.27 -5.41 20.49
CA LYS A 356 -18.82 -6.77 20.45
C LYS A 356 -20.32 -6.78 20.71
N ASP A 357 -21.01 -7.74 20.12
CA ASP A 357 -22.40 -8.07 20.43
C ASP A 357 -22.52 -8.87 21.74
N GLY A 358 -23.75 -9.21 22.13
CA GLY A 358 -24.04 -10.00 23.33
C GLY A 358 -23.51 -11.44 23.30
N GLU A 359 -23.09 -11.95 22.14
CA GLU A 359 -22.43 -13.26 21.99
C GLU A 359 -20.89 -13.13 22.03
N GLY A 360 -20.36 -11.91 22.16
CA GLY A 360 -18.94 -11.61 22.22
C GLY A 360 -18.24 -11.55 20.86
N LYS A 361 -19.00 -11.58 19.76
CA LYS A 361 -18.50 -11.46 18.38
C LYS A 361 -18.40 -9.99 17.97
N LEU A 362 -17.42 -9.62 17.15
CA LEU A 362 -17.25 -8.23 16.73
C LEU A 362 -18.36 -7.83 15.75
N PHE A 363 -18.91 -6.61 15.87
CA PHE A 363 -19.88 -6.09 14.90
C PHE A 363 -19.30 -6.07 13.47
N LEU A 364 -17.99 -5.82 13.32
CA LEU A 364 -17.27 -5.86 12.04
C LEU A 364 -17.07 -7.28 11.47
N ASP A 365 -17.33 -8.36 12.23
CA ASP A 365 -17.36 -9.73 11.69
C ASP A 365 -18.67 -10.02 10.92
N VAL A 366 -19.65 -9.11 10.95
CA VAL A 366 -20.90 -9.23 10.19
C VAL A 366 -20.72 -8.57 8.81
N PRO A 367 -20.85 -9.30 7.68
CA PRO A 367 -20.49 -8.78 6.36
C PRO A 367 -21.19 -7.47 5.96
N VAL A 368 -22.49 -7.32 6.26
CA VAL A 368 -23.23 -6.08 5.90
C VAL A 368 -22.73 -4.86 6.69
N ILE A 369 -22.32 -5.05 7.95
CA ILE A 369 -21.75 -3.99 8.79
C ILE A 369 -20.33 -3.66 8.32
N MET A 370 -19.53 -4.66 7.94
CA MET A 370 -18.20 -4.42 7.36
C MET A 370 -18.28 -3.67 6.02
N THR A 371 -19.25 -4.00 5.17
CA THR A 371 -19.51 -3.25 3.93
C THR A 371 -19.95 -1.82 4.23
N TRP A 372 -20.85 -1.58 5.18
CA TRP A 372 -21.20 -0.23 5.65
C TRP A 372 -19.98 0.54 6.16
N PHE A 373 -19.16 -0.10 7.00
CA PHE A 373 -17.97 0.51 7.59
C PHE A 373 -16.97 0.96 6.51
N LEU A 374 -16.64 0.07 5.57
CA LEU A 374 -15.70 0.37 4.50
C LEU A 374 -16.27 1.38 3.49
N SER A 375 -17.51 1.21 3.02
CA SER A 375 -18.10 2.09 1.98
C SER A 375 -18.24 3.53 2.46
N LYS A 376 -18.78 3.76 3.67
CA LYS A 376 -18.81 5.10 4.27
C LYS A 376 -17.40 5.67 4.51
N ALA A 377 -16.40 4.84 4.82
CA ALA A 377 -15.01 5.32 5.01
C ALA A 377 -14.37 5.76 3.68
N TYR A 378 -14.65 5.07 2.58
CA TYR A 378 -14.17 5.45 1.25
C TYR A 378 -14.89 6.71 0.73
N ILE A 379 -16.21 6.80 0.91
CA ILE A 379 -16.98 8.00 0.52
C ILE A 379 -16.57 9.21 1.36
N PHE A 380 -16.38 9.04 2.68
CA PHE A 380 -15.78 10.06 3.54
C PHE A 380 -14.44 10.57 3.00
N HIS A 381 -13.55 9.65 2.60
CA HIS A 381 -12.25 10.01 2.02
C HIS A 381 -12.39 10.88 0.76
N GLY A 382 -13.27 10.49 -0.17
CA GLY A 382 -13.53 11.26 -1.38
C GLY A 382 -14.18 12.63 -1.12
N HIS A 383 -15.09 12.74 -0.16
CA HIS A 383 -15.63 14.03 0.27
C HIS A 383 -14.54 14.95 0.83
N MET A 384 -13.63 14.44 1.67
CA MET A 384 -12.53 15.26 2.18
C MET A 384 -11.60 15.74 1.05
N ILE A 385 -11.36 14.91 0.03
CA ILE A 385 -10.62 15.31 -1.17
C ILE A 385 -11.37 16.41 -1.94
N ASN A 386 -12.67 16.23 -2.22
CA ASN A 386 -13.50 17.23 -2.90
C ASN A 386 -13.60 18.54 -2.10
N HIS A 387 -13.64 18.46 -0.77
CA HIS A 387 -13.67 19.60 0.13
C HIS A 387 -12.34 20.36 0.10
N TYR A 388 -11.21 19.67 0.25
CA TYR A 388 -9.88 20.25 0.11
C TYR A 388 -9.72 20.96 -1.25
N LEU A 389 -10.09 20.30 -2.35
CA LEU A 389 -9.94 20.85 -3.71
C LEU A 389 -10.82 22.08 -3.96
N ARG A 390 -12.07 22.08 -3.49
CA ARG A 390 -12.95 23.26 -3.59
C ARG A 390 -12.40 24.45 -2.79
N ASN A 391 -11.93 24.23 -1.56
CA ASN A 391 -11.35 25.31 -0.74
C ASN A 391 -10.02 25.82 -1.33
N ARG A 392 -9.17 24.93 -1.85
CA ARG A 392 -7.94 25.29 -2.59
C ARG A 392 -8.22 26.15 -3.83
N ALA A 393 -9.26 25.81 -4.59
CA ALA A 393 -9.69 26.58 -5.75
C ALA A 393 -10.24 27.96 -5.35
N GLN A 394 -10.95 28.05 -4.22
CA GLN A 394 -11.38 29.33 -3.67
C GLN A 394 -10.20 30.19 -3.19
N LEU A 395 -9.23 29.62 -2.46
CA LEU A 395 -8.08 30.35 -1.90
C LEU A 395 -7.21 31.03 -2.98
N ARG A 396 -7.20 30.50 -4.21
CA ARG A 396 -6.53 31.10 -5.38
C ARG A 396 -7.20 32.37 -5.91
N ARG A 397 -8.41 32.72 -5.46
CA ARG A 397 -9.10 33.94 -5.90
C ARG A 397 -8.39 35.18 -5.34
N GLN A 398 -8.25 36.20 -6.18
CA GLN A 398 -7.72 37.50 -5.76
C GLN A 398 -8.74 38.26 -4.91
N GLY A 399 -8.29 39.24 -4.12
CA GLY A 399 -9.16 40.12 -3.32
C GLY A 399 -9.84 39.47 -2.10
N LEU A 400 -9.51 38.22 -1.74
CA LEU A 400 -10.07 37.58 -0.54
C LEU A 400 -9.70 38.33 0.73
N LYS A 401 -10.71 38.61 1.57
CA LYS A 401 -10.54 39.16 2.92
C LYS A 401 -9.68 38.24 3.80
N PRO A 402 -8.87 38.78 4.73
CA PRO A 402 -7.97 37.98 5.58
C PRO A 402 -8.68 36.86 6.35
N GLU A 403 -9.89 37.12 6.85
CA GLU A 403 -10.68 36.19 7.67
C GLU A 403 -11.18 35.01 6.83
N VAL A 404 -11.48 35.25 5.55
CA VAL A 404 -11.86 34.22 4.58
C VAL A 404 -10.66 33.35 4.25
N LYS A 405 -9.45 33.90 4.17
CA LYS A 405 -8.22 33.10 4.00
C LYS A 405 -7.99 32.19 5.21
N ASP A 406 -8.15 32.70 6.44
CA ASP A 406 -8.01 31.90 7.66
C ASP A 406 -8.99 30.71 7.68
N TYR A 407 -10.26 30.96 7.34
CA TYR A 407 -11.27 29.91 7.18
C TYR A 407 -10.86 28.89 6.11
N LEU A 408 -10.46 29.34 4.91
CA LEU A 408 -10.09 28.45 3.80
C LEU A 408 -8.84 27.61 4.11
N TYR A 409 -7.86 28.13 4.87
CA TYR A 409 -6.76 27.31 5.38
C TYR A 409 -7.27 26.25 6.36
N ALA A 410 -8.16 26.64 7.29
CA ALA A 410 -8.74 25.72 8.26
C ALA A 410 -9.47 24.54 7.62
N GLN A 411 -10.37 24.82 6.67
CA GLN A 411 -11.08 23.79 5.92
C GLN A 411 -10.11 22.83 5.20
N GLN A 412 -9.01 23.34 4.64
CA GLN A 412 -8.04 22.52 3.89
C GLN A 412 -7.17 21.63 4.80
N TYR A 413 -6.57 22.16 5.87
CA TYR A 413 -5.75 21.32 6.75
C TYR A 413 -6.60 20.32 7.53
N MET A 414 -7.85 20.66 7.90
CA MET A 414 -8.77 19.69 8.53
C MET A 414 -9.10 18.53 7.60
N ALA A 415 -9.38 18.80 6.32
CA ALA A 415 -9.64 17.76 5.33
C ALA A 415 -8.41 16.87 5.10
N LEU A 416 -7.21 17.43 4.95
CA LEU A 416 -5.98 16.64 4.77
C LEU A 416 -5.61 15.81 6.01
N ALA A 417 -5.82 16.34 7.22
CA ALA A 417 -5.63 15.58 8.46
C ALA A 417 -6.63 14.41 8.56
N ALA A 418 -7.90 14.64 8.23
CA ALA A 418 -8.93 13.59 8.17
C ALA A 418 -8.62 12.49 7.15
N ILE A 419 -8.12 12.88 5.97
CA ILE A 419 -7.63 11.96 4.93
C ILE A 419 -6.49 11.09 5.48
N TYR A 420 -5.49 11.71 6.12
CA TYR A 420 -4.33 10.98 6.64
C TYR A 420 -4.71 9.97 7.73
N LEU A 421 -5.53 10.36 8.71
CA LEU A 421 -6.03 9.44 9.75
C LEU A 421 -6.81 8.26 9.16
N THR A 422 -7.61 8.51 8.11
CA THR A 422 -8.34 7.45 7.41
C THR A 422 -7.39 6.50 6.66
N ARG A 423 -6.24 6.99 6.18
CA ARG A 423 -5.17 6.19 5.55
C ARG A 423 -4.28 5.44 6.55
N GLY A 424 -4.37 5.75 7.84
CA GLY A 424 -3.50 5.22 8.89
C GLY A 424 -3.45 3.68 8.93
N PRO A 425 -2.35 3.09 9.42
CA PRO A 425 -2.09 1.66 9.21
C PRO A 425 -3.13 0.75 9.88
N ASN A 426 -3.90 1.22 10.86
CA ASN A 426 -4.95 0.45 11.54
C ASN A 426 -6.10 0.02 10.61
N PHE A 427 -6.39 0.82 9.56
CA PHE A 427 -7.37 0.46 8.53
C PHE A 427 -6.76 -0.19 7.30
N ASN A 428 -5.42 -0.37 7.26
CA ASN A 428 -4.70 -1.00 6.17
C ASN A 428 -4.87 -0.32 4.79
N PHE A 429 -5.19 0.98 4.77
CA PHE A 429 -5.34 1.76 3.53
C PHE A 429 -4.02 2.02 2.79
N ASN A 430 -2.88 1.68 3.38
CA ASN A 430 -1.56 1.76 2.76
C ASN A 430 -0.66 0.61 3.23
N PRO A 431 -0.84 -0.61 2.68
CA PRO A 431 -0.02 -1.76 3.05
C PRO A 431 1.45 -1.52 2.65
N THR A 432 2.38 -2.08 3.43
CA THR A 432 3.83 -1.91 3.21
C THR A 432 4.46 -3.22 2.75
N VAL A 433 4.96 -3.27 1.52
CA VAL A 433 5.65 -4.43 0.95
C VAL A 433 7.16 -4.22 1.06
N LEU A 434 7.88 -5.14 1.70
CA LEU A 434 9.32 -5.00 1.99
C LEU A 434 9.68 -3.67 2.69
N ASN A 435 8.81 -3.20 3.60
CA ASN A 435 8.87 -1.89 4.28
C ASN A 435 8.71 -0.65 3.37
N VAL A 436 8.41 -0.83 2.08
CA VAL A 436 8.04 0.24 1.16
C VAL A 436 6.51 0.38 1.13
N PRO A 437 5.92 1.57 1.33
CA PRO A 437 4.48 1.77 1.14
C PRO A 437 4.05 1.45 -0.29
N MET A 438 3.02 0.61 -0.46
CA MET A 438 2.48 0.26 -1.78
C MET A 438 1.87 1.50 -2.48
N PHE A 439 1.27 2.41 -1.71
CA PHE A 439 0.68 3.64 -2.21
C PHE A 439 1.31 4.85 -1.49
N ASP A 440 2.51 5.25 -1.94
CA ASP A 440 3.20 6.44 -1.41
C ASP A 440 2.41 7.71 -1.74
N ALA A 441 1.65 8.15 -0.73
CA ALA A 441 0.86 9.37 -0.67
C ALA A 441 1.54 10.44 0.21
N SER A 442 2.87 10.48 0.25
CA SER A 442 3.66 11.47 1.01
C SER A 442 3.41 12.94 0.60
N ILE A 443 2.66 13.18 -0.49
CA ILE A 443 2.14 14.50 -0.83
C ILE A 443 1.21 15.06 0.24
N ILE A 444 0.37 14.22 0.90
CA ILE A 444 -0.59 14.66 1.91
C ILE A 444 0.10 15.37 3.09
N PRO A 445 1.06 14.75 3.83
CA PRO A 445 1.75 15.44 4.93
C PRO A 445 2.60 16.62 4.46
N ARG A 446 3.19 16.59 3.25
CA ARG A 446 3.90 17.76 2.70
C ARG A 446 2.95 18.95 2.50
N THR A 447 1.81 18.74 1.86
CA THR A 447 0.81 19.79 1.64
C THR A 447 0.16 20.25 2.94
N LEU A 448 -0.09 19.34 3.89
CA LEU A 448 -0.58 19.69 5.23
C LEU A 448 0.38 20.64 5.95
N ARG A 449 1.69 20.35 5.91
CA ARG A 449 2.73 21.23 6.45
C ARG A 449 2.69 22.61 5.80
N THR A 450 2.71 22.69 4.46
CA THR A 450 2.68 23.98 3.74
C THR A 450 1.45 24.83 4.10
N LEU A 451 0.26 24.22 4.20
CA LEU A 451 -0.96 24.94 4.60
C LEU A 451 -0.89 25.47 6.04
N LEU A 452 -0.27 24.73 6.95
CA LEU A 452 -0.07 25.16 8.33
C LEU A 452 0.95 26.32 8.36
N GLU A 453 2.11 26.19 7.71
CA GLU A 453 3.12 27.25 7.55
C GLU A 453 2.53 28.54 6.97
N GLU A 454 1.73 28.45 5.89
CA GLU A 454 1.03 29.60 5.29
C GLU A 454 -0.03 30.21 6.24
N SER A 455 -0.67 29.39 7.09
CA SER A 455 -1.64 29.89 8.07
C SER A 455 -0.98 30.66 9.22
N GLU A 456 0.23 30.28 9.66
CA GLU A 456 0.94 30.91 10.80
C GLU A 456 1.34 32.38 10.54
N ILE A 457 1.44 32.80 9.27
CA ILE A 457 1.57 34.21 8.85
C ILE A 457 0.46 35.08 9.47
N SER A 458 -0.67 34.47 9.81
CA SER A 458 -1.90 35.12 10.28
C SER A 458 -2.09 35.06 11.80
N SER A 459 -1.10 34.57 12.54
CA SER A 459 -1.15 34.22 13.99
C SER A 459 -1.68 35.27 14.96
N LYS A 460 -1.64 36.55 14.60
CA LYS A 460 -2.15 37.64 15.43
C LYS A 460 -3.65 37.90 15.25
N ARG A 461 -4.31 37.36 14.21
CA ARG A 461 -5.73 37.66 13.89
C ARG A 461 -6.73 36.88 14.76
N PRO A 462 -7.87 37.49 15.18
CA PRO A 462 -8.95 36.77 15.87
C PRO A 462 -9.54 35.61 15.05
N SER A 463 -9.71 35.82 13.74
CA SER A 463 -10.17 34.80 12.78
C SER A 463 -9.28 33.56 12.73
N TRP A 464 -7.97 33.72 12.89
CA TRP A 464 -7.01 32.62 12.96
C TRP A 464 -7.03 31.91 14.33
N LYS A 465 -7.26 32.65 15.42
CA LYS A 465 -7.38 32.09 16.78
C LYS A 465 -8.60 31.16 16.90
N ARG A 466 -9.69 31.44 16.15
CA ARG A 466 -10.89 30.60 16.10
C ARG A 466 -10.62 29.13 15.75
N TYR A 467 -9.59 28.84 14.95
CA TYR A 467 -9.25 27.48 14.52
C TYR A 467 -7.99 26.94 15.20
N VAL A 468 -7.63 27.44 16.38
CA VAL A 468 -6.41 26.99 17.09
C VAL A 468 -6.47 25.51 17.49
N ASN A 469 -7.64 25.03 17.91
CA ASN A 469 -7.85 23.61 18.23
C ASN A 469 -7.70 22.72 16.99
N ALA A 470 -8.24 23.15 15.84
CA ALA A 470 -8.09 22.42 14.58
C ALA A 470 -6.63 22.38 14.09
N ARG A 471 -5.83 23.44 14.33
CA ARG A 471 -4.38 23.40 14.08
C ARG A 471 -3.66 22.47 15.03
N LEU A 472 -3.96 22.49 16.32
CA LEU A 472 -3.38 21.55 17.29
C LEU A 472 -3.67 20.09 16.89
N TRP A 473 -4.91 19.80 16.49
CA TRP A 473 -5.29 18.49 15.95
C TRP A 473 -4.53 18.15 14.65
N ALA A 474 -4.40 19.08 13.72
CA ALA A 474 -3.63 18.87 12.48
C ALA A 474 -2.12 18.63 12.75
N TYR A 475 -1.53 19.33 13.71
CA TYR A 475 -0.16 19.08 14.18
C TYR A 475 -0.03 17.69 14.82
N TYR A 476 -0.98 17.27 15.65
CA TYR A 476 -1.03 15.92 16.21
C TYR A 476 -1.08 14.84 15.11
N VAL A 477 -1.94 15.02 14.11
CA VAL A 477 -2.04 14.09 12.97
C VAL A 477 -0.75 14.03 12.17
N GLY A 478 -0.06 15.16 11.98
CA GLY A 478 1.26 15.18 11.36
C GLY A 478 2.36 14.55 12.22
N ALA A 479 2.32 14.73 13.54
CA ALA A 479 3.27 14.13 14.47
C ALA A 479 3.17 12.59 14.46
N LEU A 480 1.96 12.03 14.30
CA LEU A 480 1.79 10.58 14.10
C LEU A 480 2.57 10.05 12.88
N VAL A 481 2.75 10.86 11.82
CA VAL A 481 3.61 10.52 10.67
C VAL A 481 5.06 10.39 11.12
N GLU A 482 5.55 11.41 11.83
CA GLU A 482 6.95 11.54 12.24
C GLU A 482 7.33 10.44 13.25
N GLN A 483 6.47 10.13 14.21
CA GLN A 483 6.68 9.04 15.18
C GLN A 483 6.66 7.64 14.51
N ALA A 484 5.80 7.43 13.51
CA ALA A 484 5.77 6.20 12.71
C ALA A 484 7.01 6.04 11.79
N GLU A 485 7.60 7.16 11.34
CA GLU A 485 8.86 7.13 10.59
C GLU A 485 10.10 7.02 11.50
N ALA A 486 10.10 7.65 12.67
CA ALA A 486 11.21 7.59 13.63
C ALA A 486 11.45 6.17 14.16
N THR A 487 10.40 5.37 14.32
CA THR A 487 10.49 3.94 14.66
C THR A 487 11.00 3.05 13.51
N THR A 488 11.15 3.57 12.29
CA THR A 488 11.60 2.81 11.11
C THR A 488 12.85 3.37 10.42
N ARG A 489 13.36 4.54 10.82
CA ARG A 489 14.54 5.21 10.22
C ARG A 489 15.49 5.71 11.30
N LEU A 490 16.80 5.49 11.09
CA LEU A 490 17.89 6.02 11.94
C LEU A 490 18.25 7.49 11.63
N ASP A 491 17.54 8.11 10.69
CA ASP A 491 17.82 9.46 10.22
C ASP A 491 16.86 10.45 10.90
N PRO A 492 17.35 11.39 11.73
CA PRO A 492 16.52 12.38 12.40
C PRO A 492 15.99 13.41 11.38
N ARG A 493 14.95 13.01 10.65
CA ARG A 493 14.11 13.93 9.89
C ARG A 493 13.64 15.06 10.80
N PRO A 494 13.52 16.31 10.29
CA PRO A 494 13.00 17.41 11.08
C PRO A 494 11.62 17.04 11.61
N GLN A 495 11.50 16.90 12.93
CA GLN A 495 10.26 16.58 13.65
C GLN A 495 9.33 17.81 13.71
N TRP A 496 9.08 18.40 12.56
CA TRP A 496 8.45 19.70 12.41
C TRP A 496 7.05 19.72 13.00
N PHE A 497 6.21 18.72 12.69
CA PHE A 497 4.87 18.62 13.26
C PHE A 497 4.91 18.38 14.77
N THR A 498 5.83 17.54 15.23
CA THR A 498 6.01 17.22 16.65
C THR A 498 6.44 18.46 17.44
N THR A 499 7.43 19.23 16.97
CA THR A 499 7.86 20.49 17.61
C THR A 499 6.71 21.49 17.67
N HIS A 500 6.00 21.72 16.56
CA HIS A 500 4.90 22.69 16.54
C HIS A 500 3.67 22.24 17.35
N LEU A 501 3.42 20.93 17.45
CA LEU A 501 2.42 20.36 18.36
C LEU A 501 2.74 20.74 19.81
N ILE A 502 3.97 20.48 20.25
CA ILE A 502 4.42 20.71 21.64
C ILE A 502 4.43 22.20 21.96
N GLU A 503 4.97 23.03 21.07
CA GLU A 503 4.92 24.49 21.22
C GLU A 503 3.49 25.05 21.32
N LEU A 504 2.57 24.58 20.46
CA LEU A 504 1.20 25.08 20.47
C LEU A 504 0.42 24.53 21.68
N ALA A 505 0.67 23.28 22.08
CA ALA A 505 0.11 22.69 23.29
C ALA A 505 0.54 23.49 24.53
N ALA A 506 1.83 23.80 24.66
CA ALA A 506 2.36 24.63 25.73
C ALA A 506 1.68 26.02 25.77
N LYS A 507 1.59 26.70 24.61
CA LYS A 507 0.91 28.02 24.46
C LYS A 507 -0.59 27.97 24.79
N LEU A 508 -1.23 26.81 24.74
CA LEU A 508 -2.63 26.59 25.10
C LEU A 508 -2.84 26.04 26.53
N GLY A 509 -1.77 25.77 27.28
CA GLY A 509 -1.86 25.15 28.61
C GLY A 509 -2.15 23.63 28.57
N VAL A 510 -2.03 22.99 27.40
CA VAL A 510 -2.30 21.54 27.21
C VAL A 510 -1.05 20.75 27.61
N MET A 511 -0.90 20.46 28.90
CA MET A 511 0.35 19.93 29.47
C MET A 511 0.38 18.40 29.65
N SER A 512 -0.76 17.71 29.51
CA SER A 512 -0.85 16.24 29.66
C SER A 512 -1.56 15.60 28.47
N TRP A 513 -1.35 14.29 28.30
CA TRP A 513 -2.04 13.52 27.25
C TRP A 513 -3.55 13.60 27.43
N HIS A 514 -4.05 13.50 28.66
CA HIS A 514 -5.48 13.58 28.95
C HIS A 514 -6.13 14.90 28.48
N MET A 515 -5.43 16.02 28.65
CA MET A 515 -5.91 17.32 28.15
C MET A 515 -5.93 17.39 26.63
N LEU A 516 -4.88 16.86 25.97
CA LEU A 516 -4.83 16.80 24.51
C LEU A 516 -5.94 15.88 23.97
N GLU A 517 -6.08 14.67 24.52
CA GLU A 517 -7.08 13.68 24.16
C GLU A 517 -8.51 14.24 24.23
N GLY A 518 -8.83 15.02 25.29
CA GLY A 518 -10.11 15.71 25.42
C GLY A 518 -10.43 16.65 24.25
N LEU A 519 -9.43 17.36 23.73
CA LEU A 519 -9.56 18.19 22.52
C LEU A 519 -9.62 17.33 21.25
N LEU A 520 -8.77 16.30 21.12
CA LEU A 520 -8.77 15.41 19.96
C LEU A 520 -10.11 14.68 19.78
N ARG A 521 -10.83 14.37 20.87
CA ARG A 521 -12.19 13.80 20.86
C ARG A 521 -13.25 14.71 20.22
N GLY A 522 -13.01 16.02 20.13
CA GLY A 522 -13.82 16.96 19.33
C GLY A 522 -13.62 16.83 17.81
N PHE A 523 -12.65 16.03 17.37
CA PHE A 523 -12.37 15.72 15.97
C PHE A 523 -12.44 14.19 15.76
N LEU A 524 -11.58 13.64 14.89
CA LEU A 524 -11.59 12.22 14.49
C LEU A 524 -10.63 11.38 15.34
N TYR A 525 -10.80 11.40 16.67
CA TYR A 525 -10.02 10.57 17.59
C TYR A 525 -10.70 9.23 17.90
N SER A 526 -9.88 8.20 18.10
CA SER A 526 -10.25 6.87 18.59
C SER A 526 -8.99 6.15 19.05
N ASP A 527 -9.08 5.38 20.13
CA ASP A 527 -7.93 4.73 20.79
C ASP A 527 -7.25 3.65 19.91
N ILE A 528 -7.89 3.30 18.79
CA ILE A 528 -7.39 2.43 17.73
C ILE A 528 -6.43 3.17 16.76
N LEU A 529 -6.42 4.50 16.72
CA LEU A 529 -5.74 5.31 15.71
C LEU A 529 -4.23 5.54 15.95
N THR A 530 -3.44 4.46 16.00
CA THR A 530 -1.95 4.43 15.97
C THR A 530 -1.22 5.09 17.14
N ALA A 531 -0.03 4.54 17.46
CA ALA A 531 1.01 5.13 18.32
C ALA A 531 0.44 6.10 19.38
N GLN A 532 -0.38 5.54 20.28
CA GLN A 532 -1.22 6.29 21.22
C GLN A 532 -0.41 7.43 21.81
N GLY A 533 -0.89 8.67 21.69
CA GLY A 533 -0.08 9.84 22.04
C GLY A 533 0.39 9.84 23.49
N SER A 534 -0.31 9.13 24.37
CA SER A 534 0.12 8.75 25.72
C SER A 534 1.53 8.15 25.82
N GLN A 535 2.04 7.50 24.76
CA GLN A 535 3.36 6.87 24.74
C GLN A 535 4.51 7.87 24.60
N TRP A 536 4.27 9.06 24.03
CA TRP A 536 5.33 10.00 23.64
C TRP A 536 5.04 11.46 24.00
N PHE A 537 3.78 11.89 24.00
CA PHE A 537 3.40 13.31 24.17
C PHE A 537 3.90 13.89 25.50
N GLU A 538 3.63 13.22 26.62
CA GLU A 538 4.03 13.72 27.95
C GLU A 538 5.55 13.74 28.14
N GLN A 539 6.27 12.80 27.53
CA GLN A 539 7.75 12.78 27.54
C GLN A 539 8.32 13.97 26.78
N LEU A 540 7.74 14.31 25.63
CA LEU A 540 8.15 15.47 24.83
C LEU A 540 7.75 16.80 25.47
N MET A 541 6.57 16.89 26.11
CA MET A 541 6.17 18.06 26.89
C MET A 541 7.13 18.30 28.06
N ALA A 542 7.49 17.25 28.81
CA ALA A 542 8.46 17.36 29.90
C ALA A 542 9.85 17.78 29.39
N ALA A 543 10.31 17.23 28.26
CA ALA A 543 11.57 17.63 27.65
C ALA A 543 11.57 19.10 27.21
N PHE A 544 10.45 19.60 26.68
CA PHE A 544 10.29 21.01 26.29
C PHE A 544 10.32 21.95 27.50
N CYS A 545 9.56 21.66 28.57
CA CYS A 545 9.56 22.49 29.77
C CYS A 545 10.94 22.57 30.45
N ASN A 546 11.75 21.52 30.39
CA ASN A 546 13.12 21.50 30.92
C ASN A 546 14.14 22.28 30.06
N VAL A 547 13.76 22.76 28.87
CA VAL A 547 14.60 23.56 27.98
C VAL A 547 14.24 25.06 28.04
N GLU A 548 13.00 25.38 28.44
CA GLU A 548 12.55 26.77 28.68
C GLU A 548 12.80 27.25 30.13
N SER A 549 13.21 26.36 31.04
CA SER A 549 13.56 26.64 32.45
C SER A 549 15.03 26.95 32.66
#